data_AF-A0A926RYN5-F1
#
_entry.id   AF-A0A926RYN5-F1
#
_cell.length_a   1.000
_cell.length_b   1.000
_cell.length_c   1.000
_cell.angle_alpha   90.00
_cell.angle_beta   90.00
_cell.angle_gamma   90.00
#
_symmetry.space_group_name_H-M   'P 1'
#
loop_
_entity.id
_entity.type
_entity.pdbx_description
1 polymer ?
#
loop_
_entity_poly.entity_id
_entity_poly.type
_entity_poly.pdbx_seq_one_letter_code
_entity_poly.pdbx_strand_id
1 'polypeptide(L)'
;MSIGNKKSNLNISTGNIEHGIYFKNKRGGDAHIVAFEFPGWFHEMVEESAVDQNKYILNPRNQNGTAPKIVDPSTSGDSYEFPRPWQEWKEEHAYNARVIK
;
A
#
# COMPACT_ATOMS: atom_id res chain seq x y z
N MET A 1 5.74 12.59 -8.39
CA MET A 1 5.05 11.69 -9.35
C MET A 1 3.69 11.37 -8.75
N SER A 2 2.58 11.40 -9.51
CA SER A 2 1.29 10.96 -8.97
C SER A 2 1.00 9.52 -9.35
N ILE A 3 0.63 8.69 -8.37
CA ILE A 3 0.46 7.24 -8.55
C ILE A 3 -0.86 6.80 -7.92
N GLY A 4 -1.82 6.43 -8.78
CA GLY A 4 -3.12 5.88 -8.37
C GLY A 4 -4.23 6.93 -8.29
N ASN A 5 -5.47 6.46 -8.09
CA ASN A 5 -6.63 7.31 -7.87
C ASN A 5 -6.78 7.58 -6.36
N LYS A 6 -6.69 8.86 -5.95
CA LYS A 6 -6.81 9.30 -4.55
C LYS A 6 -8.22 9.20 -3.97
N LYS A 7 -9.22 8.77 -4.76
CA LYS A 7 -10.59 8.49 -4.30
C LYS A 7 -10.73 7.11 -3.64
N SER A 8 -9.73 6.24 -3.78
CA SER A 8 -9.71 4.90 -3.21
C SER A 8 -8.39 4.66 -2.47
N ASN A 9 -8.40 3.70 -1.55
CA ASN A 9 -7.15 3.22 -0.95
C ASN A 9 -6.25 2.59 -2.02
N LEU A 10 -4.94 2.70 -1.79
CA LEU A 10 -3.94 2.14 -2.68
C LEU A 10 -3.36 0.86 -2.07
N ASN A 11 -3.42 -0.25 -2.81
CA ASN A 11 -2.81 -1.51 -2.40
C ASN A 11 -1.31 -1.45 -2.63
N ILE A 12 -0.54 -1.76 -1.59
CA ILE A 12 0.92 -1.82 -1.56
C ILE A 12 1.33 -3.24 -1.21
N SER A 13 2.32 -3.77 -1.90
CA SER A 13 2.97 -5.03 -1.55
C SER A 13 4.45 -4.78 -1.35
N THR A 14 5.00 -5.27 -0.24
CA THR A 14 6.42 -5.20 0.09
C THR A 14 7.02 -6.61 0.15
N GLY A 15 8.34 -6.70 -0.03
CA GLY A 15 9.08 -7.97 0.05
C GLY A 15 9.03 -8.83 -1.22
N ASN A 16 7.90 -8.92 -1.93
CA ASN A 16 7.81 -9.64 -3.21
C ASN A 16 6.84 -9.00 -4.22
N ILE A 17 6.95 -9.44 -5.49
CA ILE A 17 6.09 -8.99 -6.60
C ILE A 17 4.88 -9.90 -6.85
N GLU A 18 4.85 -11.09 -6.23
CA GLU A 18 3.82 -12.12 -6.49
C GLU A 18 2.41 -11.58 -6.21
N HIS A 19 2.26 -10.84 -5.11
CA HIS A 19 0.98 -10.26 -4.75
C HIS A 19 0.52 -9.17 -5.72
N GLY A 20 1.46 -8.36 -6.21
CA GLY A 20 1.20 -7.38 -7.28
C GLY A 20 0.77 -8.05 -8.59
N ILE A 21 1.41 -9.16 -8.95
CA ILE A 21 1.05 -9.96 -10.14
C ILE A 21 -0.34 -10.58 -9.98
N TYR A 22 -0.64 -11.16 -8.82
CA TYR A 22 -1.96 -11.73 -8.53
C TYR A 22 -3.08 -10.72 -8.78
N PHE A 23 -2.95 -9.49 -8.25
CA PHE A 23 -3.97 -8.46 -8.43
C PHE A 23 -4.00 -7.87 -9.85
N LYS A 24 -2.85 -7.73 -10.52
CA LYS A 24 -2.81 -7.34 -11.95
C LYS A 24 -3.63 -8.32 -12.78
N ASN A 25 -3.42 -9.62 -12.61
CA ASN A 25 -4.14 -10.66 -13.34
C ASN A 25 -5.64 -10.69 -13.00
N LYS A 26 -6.00 -10.46 -11.73
CA LYS A 26 -7.40 -10.40 -11.29
C LYS A 26 -8.14 -9.18 -11.85
N ARG A 27 -7.47 -8.03 -11.96
CA ARG A 27 -8.07 -6.79 -12.51
C ARG A 27 -8.14 -6.82 -14.04
N GLY A 28 -7.13 -7.38 -14.70
CA GLY A 28 -7.03 -7.41 -16.16
C GLY A 28 -6.87 -6.03 -16.80
N GLY A 29 -6.90 -5.97 -18.13
CA GLY A 29 -6.89 -4.74 -18.92
C GLY A 29 -5.62 -3.89 -18.74
N ASP A 30 -5.81 -2.58 -18.55
CA ASP A 30 -4.76 -1.55 -18.43
C ASP A 30 -4.12 -1.49 -17.02
N ALA A 31 -4.19 -2.57 -16.25
CA ALA A 31 -3.58 -2.63 -14.93
C ALA A 31 -2.04 -2.67 -15.04
N HIS A 32 -1.38 -1.78 -14.31
CA HIS A 32 0.08 -1.70 -14.25
C HIS A 32 0.58 -1.95 -12.83
N ILE A 33 1.72 -2.63 -12.72
CA ILE A 33 2.48 -2.73 -11.47
C ILE A 33 3.50 -1.59 -11.48
N VAL A 34 3.49 -0.77 -10.44
CA VAL A 34 4.49 0.29 -10.24
C VAL A 34 5.36 -0.13 -9.07
N ALA A 35 6.65 -0.33 -9.32
CA ALA A 35 7.64 -0.53 -8.27
C ALA A 35 8.30 0.79 -7.93
N PHE A 36 8.54 1.01 -6.65
CA PHE A 36 9.21 2.18 -6.10
C PHE A 36 9.92 1.76 -4.81
N GLU A 37 10.87 2.58 -4.39
CA GLU A 37 11.65 2.38 -3.18
C GLU A 37 11.30 3.46 -2.15
N PHE A 38 11.47 3.12 -0.87
CA PHE A 38 11.24 4.01 0.25
C PHE A 38 12.49 4.09 1.14
N PRO A 39 12.69 5.21 1.85
CA PRO A 39 13.61 5.25 2.96
C PRO A 39 13.19 4.25 4.05
N GLY A 40 14.16 3.65 4.76
CA GLY A 40 13.89 2.67 5.82
C GLY A 40 12.93 3.20 6.90
N TRP A 41 13.10 4.45 7.33
CA TRP A 41 12.22 5.09 8.31
C TRP A 41 10.75 5.13 7.87
N PHE A 42 10.48 5.24 6.57
CA PHE A 42 9.11 5.29 6.06
C PHE A 42 8.46 3.92 6.16
N HIS A 43 9.22 2.86 5.89
CA HIS A 43 8.77 1.48 6.05
C HIS A 43 8.45 1.17 7.52
N GLU A 44 9.36 1.50 8.44
CA GLU A 44 9.15 1.35 9.89
C GLU A 44 7.89 2.09 10.35
N MET A 45 7.72 3.33 9.90
CA MET A 45 6.55 4.14 10.22
C MET A 45 5.22 3.52 9.72
N VAL A 46 5.22 2.89 8.54
CA VAL A 46 4.07 2.15 8.01
C VAL A 46 3.76 0.96 8.91
N GLU A 47 4.77 0.17 9.29
CA GLU A 47 4.60 -1.01 10.16
C GLU A 47 4.04 -0.64 11.53
N GLU A 48 4.55 0.43 12.15
CA GLU A 48 4.11 0.90 13.46
C GLU A 48 2.67 1.46 13.45
N SER A 49 2.28 2.06 12.33
CA SER A 49 0.98 2.74 12.16
C SER A 49 -0.11 1.82 11.60
N ALA A 50 0.26 0.75 10.90
CA ALA A 50 -0.70 -0.13 10.27
C ALA A 50 -1.55 -0.87 11.30
N VAL A 51 -2.83 -1.03 10.98
CA VAL A 51 -3.81 -1.73 11.82
C VAL A 51 -4.50 -2.83 11.04
N ASP A 52 -5.01 -3.84 11.74
CA ASP A 52 -5.80 -4.89 11.10
C ASP A 52 -7.02 -4.32 10.36
N GLN A 53 -7.27 -4.86 9.16
CA GLN A 53 -8.48 -4.58 8.40
C GLN A 53 -9.74 -5.04 9.16
N ASN A 54 -9.65 -6.11 9.95
CA ASN A 54 -10.77 -6.60 10.74
C ASN A 54 -11.17 -5.58 11.81
N LYS A 55 -12.45 -5.20 11.83
CA LYS A 55 -12.99 -4.16 12.72
C LYS A 55 -12.24 -2.83 12.63
N TYR A 56 -11.66 -2.50 11.47
CA TYR A 56 -10.88 -1.27 11.23
C TYR A 56 -11.53 -0.01 11.81
N ILE A 57 -12.82 0.22 11.54
CA ILE A 57 -13.57 1.40 12.01
C ILE A 57 -13.62 1.47 13.55
N LEU A 58 -13.64 0.32 14.24
CA LEU A 58 -13.71 0.23 15.69
C LEU A 58 -12.32 0.22 16.34
N ASN A 59 -11.24 0.15 15.56
CA ASN A 59 -9.89 0.09 16.09
C ASN A 59 -9.49 1.49 16.60
N PRO A 60 -9.17 1.66 17.90
CA PRO A 60 -8.79 2.96 18.45
C PRO A 60 -7.50 3.52 17.82
N ARG A 61 -6.65 2.66 17.24
CA ARG A 61 -5.43 3.05 16.52
C ARG A 61 -5.69 3.45 15.07
N ASN A 62 -6.93 3.43 14.60
CA ASN A 62 -7.28 3.78 13.22
C ASN A 62 -7.10 5.29 12.89
N GLN A 63 -6.75 6.14 13.86
CA GLN A 63 -6.51 7.57 13.61
C GLN A 63 -7.68 8.23 12.85
N ASN A 64 -8.93 7.89 13.21
CA ASN A 64 -10.13 8.36 12.50
C ASN A 64 -10.20 7.96 11.00
N GLY A 65 -9.75 6.75 10.65
CA GLY A 65 -9.86 6.21 9.30
C GLY A 65 -8.66 6.50 8.39
N THR A 66 -7.54 6.98 8.96
CA THR A 66 -6.34 7.36 8.20
C THR A 66 -5.15 6.44 8.43
N ALA A 67 -5.24 5.45 9.33
CA ALA A 67 -4.16 4.49 9.52
C ALA A 67 -4.04 3.55 8.30
N PRO A 68 -2.84 3.12 7.88
CA PRO A 68 -2.71 2.05 6.90
C PRO A 68 -3.39 0.78 7.40
N LYS A 69 -3.85 -0.06 6.48
CA LYS A 69 -4.40 -1.38 6.86
C LYS A 69 -3.41 -2.46 6.49
N ILE A 70 -3.29 -3.46 7.35
CA ILE A 70 -2.71 -4.75 6.98
C ILE A 70 -3.80 -5.54 6.26
N VAL A 71 -3.51 -5.98 5.03
CA VAL A 71 -4.43 -6.76 4.18
C VAL A 71 -3.76 -8.04 3.72
N ASP A 72 -4.56 -9.02 3.30
CA ASP A 72 -4.08 -10.29 2.75
C ASP A 72 -2.96 -10.99 3.56
N PRO A 73 -3.03 -11.07 4.91
CA PRO A 73 -1.93 -11.57 5.75
C PRO A 73 -1.63 -13.07 5.56
N SER A 74 -2.47 -13.79 4.82
CA SER A 74 -2.24 -15.19 4.46
C SER A 74 -1.47 -15.36 3.14
N THR A 75 -1.07 -14.27 2.49
CA THR A 75 -0.29 -14.29 1.24
C THR A 75 1.20 -14.03 1.53
N SER A 76 2.07 -14.37 0.59
CA SER A 76 3.52 -14.15 0.73
C SER A 76 3.84 -12.65 0.69
N GLY A 77 4.74 -12.19 1.58
CA GLY A 77 5.12 -10.79 1.71
C GLY A 77 4.14 -9.97 2.55
N ASP A 78 4.42 -8.68 2.75
CA ASP A 78 3.54 -7.80 3.53
C ASP A 78 2.68 -6.96 2.59
N SER A 79 1.43 -6.82 2.95
CA SER A 79 0.43 -6.19 2.09
C SER A 79 -0.35 -5.16 2.87
N TYR A 80 -0.41 -3.96 2.30
CA TYR A 80 -1.04 -2.82 2.94
C TYR A 80 -2.05 -2.14 2.05
N GLU A 81 -3.04 -1.50 2.67
CA GLU A 81 -3.85 -0.47 2.02
C GLU A 81 -3.51 0.91 2.58
N PHE A 82 -3.06 1.81 1.71
CA PHE A 82 -2.77 3.20 2.07
C PHE A 82 -3.98 4.08 1.83
N PRO A 83 -4.56 4.69 2.88
CA PRO A 83 -5.53 5.76 2.71
C PRO A 83 -4.83 7.05 2.26
N ARG A 84 -5.62 8.07 1.92
CA ARG A 84 -5.14 9.27 1.22
C ARG A 84 -3.88 9.92 1.82
N PRO A 85 -3.75 10.17 3.13
CA PRO A 85 -2.54 10.81 3.68
C PRO A 85 -1.26 10.03 3.38
N TRP A 86 -1.31 8.70 3.45
CA TRP A 86 -0.17 7.84 3.17
C TRP A 86 0.16 7.76 1.68
N GLN A 87 -0.85 7.90 0.82
CA GLN A 87 -0.61 8.03 -0.62
C GLN A 87 0.14 9.33 -0.94
N GLU A 88 -0.22 10.43 -0.27
CA GLU A 88 0.45 11.73 -0.42
C GLU A 88 1.89 11.67 0.09
N TRP A 89 2.11 11.14 1.29
CA TRP A 89 3.48 10.98 1.82
C TRP A 89 4.35 10.02 0.99
N LYS A 90 3.77 8.95 0.43
CA LYS A 90 4.49 8.13 -0.54
C LYS A 90 4.94 8.96 -1.73
N GLU A 91 4.08 9.79 -2.31
CA GLU A 91 4.45 10.60 -3.47
C GLU A 91 5.59 11.59 -3.18
N GLU A 92 5.74 12.01 -1.91
CA GLU A 92 6.81 12.88 -1.42
C GLU A 92 8.13 12.13 -1.16
N HIS A 93 8.06 10.91 -0.62
CA HIS A 93 9.24 10.19 -0.14
C HIS A 93 9.70 9.02 -1.02
N ALA A 94 8.84 8.51 -1.90
CA ALA A 94 9.20 7.41 -2.78
C ALA A 94 10.18 7.85 -3.87
N TYR A 95 11.13 6.98 -4.19
CA TYR A 95 12.13 7.19 -5.23
C TYR A 95 12.26 5.95 -6.14
N ASN A 96 13.00 6.09 -7.25
CA ASN A 96 13.22 5.03 -8.24
C ASN A 96 11.95 4.38 -8.82
N ALA A 97 10.85 5.15 -8.87
CA ALA A 97 9.57 4.67 -9.34
C ALA A 97 9.61 4.28 -10.83
N ARG A 98 9.15 3.07 -11.15
CA ARG A 98 9.12 2.52 -12.50
C ARG A 98 7.94 1.57 -12.70
N VAL A 99 7.41 1.54 -13.91
CA VAL A 99 6.38 0.55 -14.30
C VAL A 99 7.08 -0.77 -14.60
N ILE A 100 6.61 -1.85 -13.98
CA ILE A 100 6.99 -3.21 -14.31
C ILE A 100 6.00 -3.74 -15.35
N LYS A 101 6.52 -4.21 -16.49
CA LYS A 101 5.72 -4.79 -17.58
C LYS A 101 5.39 -6.24 -17.28
#